data_AF-A0A1M6QFS6-F1
#
_entry.id   AF-A0A1M6QFS6-F1
#
_cell.length_a   1.000
_cell.length_b   1.000
_cell.length_c   1.000
_cell.angle_alpha   90.00
_cell.angle_beta   90.00
_cell.angle_gamma   90.00
#
_symmetry.space_group_name_H-M   'P 1'
#
loop_
_entity.id
_entity.type
_entity.pdbx_description
1 polymer ?
#
loop_
_entity_poly.entity_id
_entity_poly.type
_entity_poly.pdbx_seq_one_letter_code
_entity_poly.pdbx_strand_id
1 'polypeptide(L)'
;MRSLCSLLSVVFLLLPAVLAYGSMKDPRDGQIYKTTQIGNQIWMAENLNFGGTCYDNHVYNCIKYGSLYTWNEARSVCPAGWHLPSRMEWDFLMDQVGGTSLAAKMLKSAKGWIHEGDGLDNFGFQAIPAGYDFVVKTKASRIFDAKERNALFWSSTDSNKDDAYAVFLSYSSDSVEFIADYKKLGLSVRCVMNNAENHFVEADSLPQQVPLASSSSAISVVNPNFIPKDSSKVQEVFVDSRDGHVYKTVTMGLRTWMAENLNYKTANSSCADESDSACSLGRLYTWADVMNVCPDGWHLPMQEDLNILFYAVIDSAYAGNAFKSTVGWFNRGNGWDAYGFNAIPIHGNGRYAFFWSSQEHSADDAYSLFLIYYDKGARRVIDYKGRALSVRCVKDVFKGTLTDSRDGRSYRTVTIGSQTWMAENLNYDTCFTFCYDKNFDGCSKYGRLYLESTAKNVCPTGWHLPTDSEWKTLFKAVGGLSLGKDSFSVVGRALKSKTGWEKYEKKFGEKIVINCEYCTDDYGFSAFPAGKAFFIGTPDIWKVKIEDYEAETKNTRFWSVGNGDMRSSDSKSFVELIHDSENAYLRHDGDSTFMNSVRCIKD
;
A
#
# COMPACT_ATOMS: atom_id res chain seq x y z
N MET A 1 65.63 -34.33 -2.74
CA MET A 1 64.47 -34.76 -3.57
C MET A 1 63.80 -35.88 -2.80
N ARG A 2 62.63 -35.73 -2.18
CA ARG A 2 61.34 -35.30 -2.73
C ARG A 2 60.57 -34.45 -1.70
N SER A 3 59.90 -33.43 -2.22
CA SER A 3 59.16 -32.41 -1.48
C SER A 3 57.85 -32.94 -0.89
N LEU A 4 57.50 -32.42 0.29
CA LEU A 4 56.15 -32.43 0.85
C LEU A 4 55.15 -31.75 -0.10
N CYS A 5 53.90 -32.22 -0.10
CA CYS A 5 52.75 -31.34 -0.32
C CYS A 5 51.53 -31.92 0.40
N SER A 6 51.15 -31.26 1.50
CA SER A 6 49.94 -31.50 2.27
C SER A 6 48.71 -31.04 1.49
N LEU A 7 47.70 -31.92 1.38
CA LEU A 7 46.35 -31.55 0.97
C LEU A 7 45.70 -30.71 2.08
N LEU A 8 45.81 -29.38 1.99
CA LEU A 8 44.88 -28.47 2.65
C LEU A 8 43.58 -28.47 1.83
N SER A 9 42.54 -29.12 2.35
CA SER A 9 41.17 -28.89 1.88
C SER A 9 40.79 -27.45 2.21
N VAL A 10 40.84 -26.57 1.20
CA VAL A 10 40.25 -25.23 1.28
C VAL A 10 38.74 -25.41 1.28
N VAL A 11 38.14 -25.43 2.47
CA VAL A 11 36.71 -25.18 2.62
C VAL A 11 36.51 -23.71 2.26
N PHE A 12 36.05 -23.46 1.03
CA PHE A 12 35.48 -22.18 0.65
C PHE A 12 34.21 -22.00 1.51
N LEU A 13 34.34 -21.30 2.63
CA LEU A 13 33.21 -20.65 3.27
C LEU A 13 32.71 -19.60 2.27
N LEU A 14 31.82 -20.02 1.38
CA LEU A 14 30.98 -19.11 0.60
C LEU A 14 30.18 -18.29 1.60
N LEU A 15 30.64 -17.08 1.90
CA LEU A 15 29.75 -16.03 2.37
C LEU A 15 28.56 -15.99 1.41
N PRO A 16 27.30 -16.02 1.89
CA PRO A 16 26.15 -15.95 1.00
C PRO A 16 26.29 -14.65 0.20
N ALA A 17 26.34 -14.77 -1.12
CA ALA A 17 26.28 -13.60 -1.99
C ALA A 17 24.98 -12.86 -1.62
N VAL A 18 25.11 -11.63 -1.12
CA VAL A 18 23.95 -10.79 -0.82
C VAL A 18 23.21 -10.58 -2.14
N LEU A 19 22.05 -11.19 -2.24
CA LEU A 19 21.17 -11.11 -3.40
C LEU A 19 20.85 -9.64 -3.68
N ALA A 20 21.25 -9.14 -4.85
CA ALA A 20 21.03 -7.75 -5.22
C ALA A 20 19.83 -7.65 -6.16
N TYR A 21 18.75 -7.04 -5.67
CA TYR A 21 17.56 -6.76 -6.48
C TYR A 21 17.76 -5.54 -7.37
N GLY A 22 17.25 -5.60 -8.59
CA GLY A 22 16.91 -4.42 -9.36
C GLY A 22 15.51 -3.90 -9.00
N SER A 23 15.08 -2.85 -9.70
CA SER A 23 13.72 -2.33 -9.55
C SER A 23 13.20 -1.82 -10.89
N MET A 24 11.89 -1.91 -11.09
CA MET A 24 11.17 -1.28 -12.20
C MET A 24 10.03 -0.46 -11.62
N LYS A 25 9.77 0.72 -12.19
CA LYS A 25 8.60 1.55 -11.84
C LYS A 25 7.57 1.43 -12.95
N ASP A 26 6.36 0.99 -12.63
CA ASP A 26 5.29 0.86 -13.61
C ASP A 26 4.77 2.27 -13.93
N PRO A 27 4.84 2.73 -15.19
CA PRO A 27 4.43 4.09 -15.53
C PRO A 27 2.92 4.32 -15.40
N ARG A 28 2.12 3.25 -15.29
CA ARG A 28 0.64 3.32 -15.29
C ARG A 28 0.08 3.67 -13.91
N ASP A 29 0.75 3.28 -12.83
CA ASP A 29 0.35 3.53 -11.43
C ASP A 29 1.50 4.02 -10.53
N GLY A 30 2.72 4.07 -11.07
CA GLY A 30 3.94 4.43 -10.36
C GLY A 30 4.37 3.41 -9.31
N GLN A 31 3.81 2.21 -9.26
CA GLN A 31 4.23 1.15 -8.35
C GLN A 31 5.64 0.69 -8.71
N ILE A 32 6.49 0.49 -7.70
CA ILE A 32 7.86 0.03 -7.88
C ILE A 32 7.89 -1.45 -7.52
N TYR A 33 8.29 -2.29 -8.47
CA TYR A 33 8.45 -3.72 -8.29
C TYR A 33 9.93 -4.06 -8.27
N LYS A 34 10.34 -4.97 -7.38
CA LYS A 34 11.67 -5.58 -7.41
C LYS A 34 11.83 -6.43 -8.66
N THR A 35 13.05 -6.49 -9.16
CA THR A 35 13.41 -7.35 -10.29
C THR A 35 14.64 -8.18 -9.94
N THR A 36 14.76 -9.35 -10.55
CA THR A 36 15.92 -10.23 -10.40
C THR A 36 16.38 -10.71 -11.76
N GLN A 37 17.68 -10.93 -11.92
CA GLN A 37 18.24 -11.52 -13.11
C GLN A 37 18.45 -13.01 -12.88
N ILE A 38 17.85 -13.85 -13.74
CA ILE A 38 18.01 -15.31 -13.72
C ILE A 38 18.48 -15.73 -15.11
N GLY A 39 19.70 -16.25 -15.19
CA GLY A 39 20.39 -16.43 -16.46
C GLY A 39 20.59 -15.09 -17.20
N ASN A 40 20.12 -15.02 -18.44
CA ASN A 40 20.17 -13.81 -19.27
C ASN A 40 18.86 -13.00 -19.27
N GLN A 41 17.85 -13.40 -18.49
CA GLN A 41 16.55 -12.73 -18.45
C GLN A 41 16.37 -11.95 -17.14
N ILE A 42 15.68 -10.82 -17.24
CA ILE A 42 15.28 -10.01 -16.08
C ILE A 42 13.80 -10.27 -15.82
N TRP A 43 13.51 -10.80 -14.64
CA TRP A 43 12.18 -11.15 -14.18
C TRP A 43 11.71 -10.17 -13.12
N MET A 44 10.41 -9.88 -13.10
CA MET A 44 9.80 -9.34 -11.89
C MET A 44 10.03 -10.33 -10.75
N ALA A 45 10.50 -9.83 -9.61
CA ALA A 45 10.67 -10.57 -8.37
C ALA A 45 9.41 -10.52 -7.48
N GLU A 46 8.40 -9.74 -7.86
CA GLU A 46 7.11 -9.63 -7.20
C GLU A 46 5.99 -9.89 -8.22
N ASN A 47 4.84 -10.37 -7.76
CA ASN A 47 3.69 -10.60 -8.65
C ASN A 47 3.10 -9.26 -9.08
N LEU A 48 2.68 -9.16 -10.34
CA LEU A 48 2.07 -7.94 -10.86
C LEU A 48 0.80 -7.59 -10.07
N ASN A 49 0.59 -6.31 -9.80
CA ASN A 49 -0.53 -5.81 -9.01
C ASN A 49 -1.14 -4.54 -9.62
N PHE A 50 -1.61 -4.68 -10.86
CA PHE A 50 -2.23 -3.61 -11.64
C PHE A 50 -3.55 -4.08 -12.26
N GLY A 51 -4.70 -3.58 -11.80
CA GLY A 51 -6.00 -3.77 -12.44
C GLY A 51 -6.57 -5.20 -12.42
N GLY A 52 -6.05 -6.09 -11.57
CA GLY A 52 -6.58 -7.45 -11.41
C GLY A 52 -7.41 -7.60 -10.14
N THR A 53 -7.70 -8.85 -9.77
CA THR A 53 -8.53 -9.17 -8.60
C THR A 53 -7.67 -9.49 -7.38
N CYS A 54 -8.01 -8.90 -6.23
CA CYS A 54 -7.36 -9.28 -4.97
C CYS A 54 -7.94 -10.56 -4.42
N TYR A 55 -7.08 -11.44 -3.88
CA TYR A 55 -7.55 -12.64 -3.18
C TYR A 55 -8.53 -12.25 -2.06
N ASP A 56 -9.62 -13.00 -1.88
CA ASP A 56 -10.74 -12.69 -0.96
C ASP A 56 -11.37 -11.30 -1.17
N ASN A 57 -11.14 -10.67 -2.34
CA ASN A 57 -11.47 -9.27 -2.62
C ASN A 57 -10.88 -8.28 -1.60
N HIS A 58 -9.75 -8.62 -0.98
CA HIS A 58 -9.16 -7.80 0.08
C HIS A 58 -7.87 -7.12 -0.39
N VAL A 59 -7.77 -5.79 -0.34
CA VAL A 59 -6.61 -5.05 -0.89
C VAL A 59 -5.25 -5.50 -0.35
N TYR A 60 -5.16 -5.81 0.96
CA TYR A 60 -3.90 -6.26 1.56
C TYR A 60 -3.42 -7.58 0.97
N ASN A 61 -4.34 -8.42 0.47
CA ASN A 61 -3.96 -9.61 -0.27
C ASN A 61 -3.37 -9.26 -1.63
N CYS A 62 -3.83 -8.21 -2.33
CA CYS A 62 -3.13 -7.70 -3.52
C CYS A 62 -1.74 -7.15 -3.19
N ILE A 63 -1.61 -6.38 -2.10
CA ILE A 63 -0.29 -5.86 -1.65
C ILE A 63 0.67 -7.03 -1.36
N LYS A 64 0.16 -8.11 -0.76
CA LYS A 64 0.94 -9.30 -0.39
C LYS A 64 1.26 -10.22 -1.55
N TYR A 65 0.26 -10.56 -2.35
CA TYR A 65 0.30 -11.65 -3.32
C TYR A 65 0.34 -11.18 -4.77
N GLY A 66 0.21 -9.88 -5.00
CA GLY A 66 -0.18 -9.36 -6.31
C GLY A 66 -1.65 -9.62 -6.62
N SER A 67 -2.05 -9.15 -7.80
CA SER A 67 -3.40 -9.36 -8.32
C SER A 67 -3.51 -10.70 -9.06
N LEU A 68 -4.73 -11.23 -9.13
CA LEU A 68 -5.10 -12.41 -9.91
C LEU A 68 -5.78 -11.98 -11.21
N TYR A 69 -5.41 -12.65 -12.30
CA TYR A 69 -5.83 -12.31 -13.66
C TYR A 69 -6.34 -13.54 -14.38
N THR A 70 -7.44 -13.40 -15.12
CA THR A 70 -7.79 -14.37 -16.15
C THR A 70 -6.72 -14.39 -17.23
N TRP A 71 -6.61 -15.48 -17.99
CA TRP A 71 -5.58 -15.59 -19.02
C TRP A 71 -5.70 -14.48 -20.08
N ASN A 72 -6.92 -14.09 -20.41
CA ASN A 72 -7.17 -12.99 -21.36
C ASN A 72 -6.68 -11.64 -20.84
N GLU A 73 -6.84 -11.36 -19.54
CA GLU A 73 -6.30 -10.16 -18.90
C GLU A 73 -4.77 -10.23 -18.81
N ALA A 74 -4.23 -11.39 -18.42
CA ALA A 74 -2.79 -11.62 -18.25
C ALA A 74 -1.97 -11.32 -19.51
N ARG A 75 -2.54 -11.58 -20.70
CA ARG A 75 -1.87 -11.38 -21.99
C ARG A 75 -1.49 -9.93 -22.32
N SER A 76 -2.15 -8.95 -21.72
CA SER A 76 -1.94 -7.53 -22.03
C SER A 76 -1.63 -6.67 -20.80
N VAL A 77 -1.53 -7.29 -19.63
CA VAL A 77 -1.39 -6.55 -18.37
C VAL A 77 0.05 -6.17 -18.03
N CYS A 78 1.07 -6.81 -18.63
CA CYS A 78 2.46 -6.41 -18.39
C CYS A 78 2.75 -4.99 -18.93
N PRO A 79 3.55 -4.18 -18.22
CA PRO A 79 3.84 -2.81 -18.63
C PRO A 79 4.71 -2.77 -19.90
N ALA A 80 4.77 -1.61 -20.56
CA ALA A 80 5.61 -1.43 -21.75
C ALA A 80 7.08 -1.80 -21.47
N GLY A 81 7.70 -2.54 -22.39
CA GLY A 81 9.04 -3.11 -22.22
C GLY A 81 9.07 -4.44 -21.45
N TRP A 82 7.91 -4.94 -21.02
CA TRP A 82 7.75 -6.23 -20.34
C TRP A 82 6.62 -7.04 -21.00
N HIS A 83 6.67 -8.36 -20.87
CA HIS A 83 5.64 -9.24 -21.42
C HIS A 83 5.33 -10.42 -20.50
N LEU A 84 4.19 -11.07 -20.75
CA LEU A 84 3.81 -12.32 -20.10
C LEU A 84 4.71 -13.45 -20.67
N PRO A 85 5.50 -14.13 -19.83
CA PRO A 85 6.47 -15.14 -20.26
C PRO A 85 5.79 -16.28 -21.01
N SER A 86 6.41 -16.71 -22.10
CA SER A 86 6.02 -17.91 -22.84
C SER A 86 6.44 -19.17 -22.10
N ARG A 87 5.92 -20.32 -22.55
CA ARG A 87 6.31 -21.63 -22.01
C ARG A 87 7.82 -21.86 -22.15
N MET A 88 8.41 -21.44 -23.29
CA MET A 88 9.84 -21.59 -23.55
C MET A 88 10.70 -20.79 -22.56
N GLU A 89 10.27 -19.59 -22.16
CA GLU A 89 11.00 -18.76 -21.21
C GLU A 89 10.90 -19.31 -19.78
N TRP A 90 9.74 -19.88 -19.43
CA TRP A 90 9.61 -20.64 -18.18
C TRP A 90 10.51 -21.87 -18.17
N ASP A 91 10.52 -22.67 -19.24
CA ASP A 91 11.41 -23.84 -19.34
C ASP A 91 12.89 -23.41 -19.19
N PHE A 92 13.30 -22.33 -19.86
CA PHE A 92 14.64 -21.76 -19.71
C PHE A 92 14.95 -21.35 -18.27
N LEU A 93 14.01 -20.68 -17.57
CA LEU A 93 14.17 -20.34 -16.17
C LEU A 93 14.37 -21.58 -15.30
N MET A 94 13.61 -22.65 -15.52
CA MET A 94 13.76 -23.91 -14.76
C MET A 94 15.15 -24.51 -14.93
N ASP A 95 15.71 -24.48 -16.15
CA ASP A 95 17.07 -24.96 -16.41
C ASP A 95 18.13 -24.15 -15.67
N GLN A 96 17.95 -22.82 -15.57
CA GLN A 96 18.89 -21.95 -14.83
C GLN A 96 18.91 -22.21 -13.32
N VAL A 97 17.82 -22.72 -12.75
CA VAL A 97 17.69 -22.94 -11.30
C VAL A 97 17.90 -24.38 -10.86
N GLY A 98 18.48 -25.22 -11.73
CA GLY A 98 18.84 -26.61 -11.41
C GLY A 98 17.83 -27.66 -11.91
N GLY A 99 16.95 -27.29 -12.82
CA GLY A 99 15.97 -28.18 -13.45
C GLY A 99 14.65 -28.30 -12.68
N THR A 100 13.64 -28.86 -13.35
CA THR A 100 12.25 -28.91 -12.85
C THR A 100 12.08 -29.60 -11.51
N SER A 101 12.93 -30.58 -11.17
CA SER A 101 12.83 -31.36 -9.92
C SER A 101 13.22 -30.59 -8.65
N LEU A 102 13.95 -29.48 -8.79
CA LEU A 102 14.41 -28.65 -7.67
C LEU A 102 13.97 -27.18 -7.81
N ALA A 103 13.46 -26.80 -8.97
CA ALA A 103 13.11 -25.43 -9.29
C ALA A 103 12.14 -24.81 -8.27
N ALA A 104 11.15 -25.56 -7.76
CA ALA A 104 10.21 -24.97 -6.81
C ALA A 104 10.94 -24.67 -5.49
N LYS A 105 11.83 -25.56 -5.01
CA LYS A 105 12.63 -25.25 -3.81
C LYS A 105 13.48 -24.00 -3.98
N MET A 106 14.03 -23.79 -5.17
CA MET A 106 14.91 -22.65 -5.47
C MET A 106 14.18 -21.33 -5.69
N LEU A 107 12.93 -21.37 -6.17
CA LEU A 107 12.13 -20.19 -6.56
C LEU A 107 11.08 -19.78 -5.51
N LYS A 108 10.54 -20.73 -4.74
CA LYS A 108 9.60 -20.44 -3.66
C LYS A 108 10.20 -19.42 -2.70
N SER A 109 9.39 -18.46 -2.27
CA SER A 109 9.78 -17.49 -1.25
C SER A 109 10.27 -18.20 0.01
N ALA A 110 11.24 -17.59 0.70
CA ALA A 110 11.81 -18.13 1.92
C ALA A 110 10.80 -18.27 3.08
N LYS A 111 9.64 -17.62 2.95
CA LYS A 111 8.52 -17.63 3.92
C LYS A 111 7.18 -17.55 3.19
N GLY A 112 6.11 -17.98 3.87
CA GLY A 112 4.72 -17.78 3.46
C GLY A 112 4.01 -19.05 2.98
N TRP A 113 4.70 -20.18 2.97
CA TRP A 113 4.14 -21.48 2.61
C TRP A 113 3.77 -22.27 3.88
N ILE A 114 2.64 -22.97 3.85
CA ILE A 114 2.24 -23.82 4.98
C ILE A 114 3.10 -25.08 5.10
N HIS A 115 3.02 -25.75 6.25
CA HIS A 115 3.64 -27.07 6.51
C HIS A 115 5.14 -27.16 6.17
N GLU A 116 5.90 -26.10 6.49
CA GLU A 116 7.34 -26.02 6.21
C GLU A 116 7.69 -26.11 4.71
N GLY A 117 6.72 -25.81 3.83
CA GLY A 117 6.89 -25.79 2.38
C GLY A 117 7.69 -24.62 1.83
N ASP A 118 8.32 -23.82 2.69
CA ASP A 118 9.11 -22.65 2.33
C ASP A 118 10.28 -23.02 1.40
N GLY A 119 10.59 -22.11 0.46
CA GLY A 119 11.73 -22.24 -0.44
C GLY A 119 13.03 -21.73 0.15
N LEU A 120 14.09 -21.80 -0.66
CA LEU A 120 15.38 -21.16 -0.37
C LEU A 120 15.47 -19.76 -0.99
N ASP A 121 14.73 -19.53 -2.08
CA ASP A 121 14.74 -18.28 -2.86
C ASP A 121 16.15 -17.82 -3.26
N ASN A 122 17.02 -18.76 -3.64
CA ASN A 122 18.44 -18.49 -3.93
C ASN A 122 18.65 -17.53 -5.12
N PHE A 123 17.61 -17.31 -5.93
CA PHE A 123 17.63 -16.46 -7.12
C PHE A 123 16.80 -15.18 -6.98
N GLY A 124 16.12 -14.98 -5.85
CA GLY A 124 15.33 -13.78 -5.58
C GLY A 124 14.06 -13.73 -6.41
N PHE A 125 13.55 -14.88 -6.80
CA PHE A 125 12.30 -14.94 -7.52
C PHE A 125 11.13 -14.70 -6.56
N GLN A 126 11.23 -15.03 -5.28
CA GLN A 126 10.17 -14.84 -4.29
C GLN A 126 8.79 -15.35 -4.75
N ALA A 127 8.66 -16.60 -5.24
CA ALA A 127 7.35 -17.13 -5.58
C ALA A 127 6.50 -17.29 -4.30
N ILE A 128 5.49 -16.44 -4.14
CA ILE A 128 4.57 -16.44 -2.99
C ILE A 128 3.30 -17.24 -3.35
N PRO A 129 2.77 -18.07 -2.43
CA PRO A 129 1.59 -18.91 -2.66
C PRO A 129 0.28 -18.12 -2.60
N ALA A 130 0.00 -17.40 -3.67
CA ALA A 130 -1.19 -16.55 -3.83
C ALA A 130 -2.50 -17.35 -3.96
N GLY A 131 -2.43 -18.64 -4.30
CA GLY A 131 -3.60 -19.42 -4.70
C GLY A 131 -4.16 -18.96 -6.04
N TYR A 132 -5.46 -19.14 -6.22
CA TYR A 132 -6.18 -18.77 -7.44
C TYR A 132 -7.63 -18.41 -7.12
N ASP A 133 -8.32 -17.84 -8.10
CA ASP A 133 -9.75 -17.58 -8.00
C ASP A 133 -10.53 -18.08 -9.22
N PHE A 134 -11.84 -18.25 -9.06
CA PHE A 134 -12.75 -18.59 -10.14
C PHE A 134 -14.17 -18.10 -9.88
N VAL A 135 -14.93 -17.90 -10.96
CA VAL A 135 -16.31 -17.43 -10.88
C VAL A 135 -17.29 -18.59 -11.02
N VAL A 136 -18.15 -18.78 -10.02
CA VAL A 136 -19.25 -19.75 -10.08
C VAL A 136 -20.48 -19.09 -10.70
N LYS A 137 -20.81 -19.48 -11.94
CA LYS A 137 -21.91 -18.89 -12.72
C LYS A 137 -23.27 -18.90 -12.00
N THR A 138 -23.56 -19.94 -11.21
CA THR A 138 -24.86 -20.09 -10.55
C THR A 138 -25.08 -19.14 -9.38
N LYS A 139 -24.01 -18.59 -8.80
CA LYS A 139 -24.07 -17.71 -7.63
C LYS A 139 -23.61 -16.28 -7.90
N ALA A 140 -23.12 -15.99 -9.11
CA ALA A 140 -22.43 -14.74 -9.45
C ALA A 140 -21.35 -14.35 -8.43
N SER A 141 -20.78 -15.34 -7.74
CA SER A 141 -19.81 -15.15 -6.66
C SER A 141 -18.45 -15.67 -7.08
N ARG A 142 -17.41 -14.89 -6.78
CA ARG A 142 -16.02 -15.30 -6.94
C ARG A 142 -15.60 -16.15 -5.74
N ILE A 143 -14.96 -17.28 -6.00
CA ILE A 143 -14.40 -18.19 -5.00
C ILE A 143 -12.89 -18.12 -5.10
N PHE A 144 -12.23 -18.12 -3.96
CA PHE A 144 -10.79 -18.11 -3.82
C PHE A 144 -10.33 -19.38 -3.13
N ASP A 145 -9.24 -19.98 -3.58
CA ASP A 145 -8.70 -21.20 -2.98
C ASP A 145 -7.17 -21.27 -3.05
N ALA A 146 -6.60 -22.21 -2.30
CA ALA A 146 -5.18 -22.55 -2.26
C ALA A 146 -4.22 -21.45 -1.81
N LYS A 147 -4.74 -20.39 -1.15
CA LYS A 147 -3.92 -19.43 -0.40
C LYS A 147 -2.95 -20.17 0.51
N GLU A 148 -1.69 -19.76 0.48
CA GLU A 148 -0.57 -20.32 1.27
C GLU A 148 -0.18 -21.76 0.93
N ARG A 149 -0.88 -22.40 -0.02
CA ARG A 149 -0.60 -23.76 -0.47
C ARG A 149 0.06 -23.80 -1.84
N ASN A 150 -0.44 -23.00 -2.77
CA ASN A 150 -0.04 -23.07 -4.18
C ASN A 150 0.32 -21.68 -4.71
N ALA A 151 1.35 -21.62 -5.55
CA ALA A 151 1.61 -20.48 -6.43
C ALA A 151 1.39 -20.90 -7.88
N LEU A 152 0.58 -20.14 -8.60
CA LEU A 152 0.26 -20.39 -10.01
C LEU A 152 0.55 -19.16 -10.85
N PHE A 153 1.25 -19.34 -11.97
CA PHE A 153 1.62 -18.25 -12.87
C PHE A 153 1.19 -18.55 -14.31
N TRP A 154 0.51 -17.60 -14.94
CA TRP A 154 0.16 -17.75 -16.35
C TRP A 154 1.40 -17.76 -17.26
N SER A 155 1.35 -18.59 -18.30
CA SER A 155 2.19 -18.46 -19.49
C SER A 155 1.38 -17.79 -20.62
N SER A 156 2.05 -17.06 -21.50
CA SER A 156 1.43 -16.54 -22.73
C SER A 156 1.15 -17.62 -23.78
N THR A 157 1.62 -18.85 -23.56
CA THR A 157 1.41 -19.97 -24.48
C THR A 157 0.02 -20.60 -24.29
N ASP A 158 -0.76 -20.56 -25.36
CA ASP A 158 -2.07 -21.22 -25.46
C ASP A 158 -1.92 -22.76 -25.44
N SER A 159 -2.88 -23.48 -24.87
CA SER A 159 -2.92 -24.94 -24.90
C SER A 159 -4.03 -25.45 -25.82
N ASN A 160 -5.26 -24.98 -25.60
CA ASN A 160 -6.42 -25.31 -26.42
C ASN A 160 -7.48 -24.20 -26.31
N LYS A 161 -8.68 -24.39 -26.88
CA LYS A 161 -9.70 -23.32 -26.88
C LYS A 161 -10.06 -22.80 -25.47
N ASP A 162 -10.11 -23.70 -24.49
CA ASP A 162 -10.59 -23.42 -23.13
C ASP A 162 -9.44 -23.24 -22.14
N ASP A 163 -8.27 -23.82 -22.40
CA ASP A 163 -7.14 -23.87 -21.47
C ASP A 163 -5.86 -23.21 -22.00
N ALA A 164 -5.06 -22.68 -21.09
CA ALA A 164 -3.72 -22.14 -21.38
C ALA A 164 -2.69 -22.73 -20.41
N TYR A 165 -1.41 -22.68 -20.79
CA TYR A 165 -0.35 -23.18 -19.92
C TYR A 165 -0.13 -22.28 -18.70
N ALA A 166 0.13 -22.91 -17.56
CA ALA A 166 0.52 -22.26 -16.32
C ALA A 166 1.64 -23.04 -15.63
N VAL A 167 2.39 -22.33 -14.79
CA VAL A 167 3.42 -22.89 -13.91
C VAL A 167 2.82 -23.07 -12.52
N PHE A 168 2.97 -24.27 -11.95
CA PHE A 168 2.41 -24.66 -10.67
C PHE A 168 3.49 -25.05 -9.67
N LEU A 169 3.46 -24.42 -8.49
CA LEU A 169 4.31 -24.73 -7.35
C LEU A 169 3.41 -25.08 -6.15
N SER A 170 3.70 -26.20 -5.49
CA SER A 170 2.98 -26.66 -4.30
C SER A 170 3.85 -26.56 -3.05
N TYR A 171 3.23 -26.33 -1.89
CA TYR A 171 3.89 -26.38 -0.58
C TYR A 171 4.57 -27.72 -0.33
N SER A 172 4.01 -28.82 -0.84
CA SER A 172 4.45 -30.19 -0.57
C SER A 172 5.46 -30.74 -1.58
N SER A 173 5.91 -29.93 -2.54
CA SER A 173 6.81 -30.36 -3.60
C SER A 173 7.97 -29.36 -3.79
N ASP A 174 9.13 -29.92 -4.09
CA ASP A 174 10.32 -29.16 -4.50
C ASP A 174 10.44 -29.07 -6.02
N SER A 175 9.56 -29.79 -6.74
CA SER A 175 9.45 -29.75 -8.20
C SER A 175 8.44 -28.71 -8.68
N VAL A 176 8.69 -28.13 -9.84
CA VAL A 176 7.71 -27.34 -10.60
C VAL A 176 6.94 -28.24 -11.55
N GLU A 177 5.64 -27.99 -11.69
CA GLU A 177 4.79 -28.63 -12.68
C GLU A 177 4.30 -27.62 -13.72
N PHE A 178 4.23 -28.05 -14.98
CA PHE A 178 3.55 -27.31 -16.03
C PHE A 178 2.17 -27.92 -16.27
N ILE A 179 1.15 -27.11 -16.05
CA ILE A 179 -0.25 -27.53 -16.17
C ILE A 179 -0.93 -26.75 -17.30
N ALA A 180 -2.04 -27.29 -17.80
CA ALA A 180 -2.97 -26.57 -18.67
C ALA A 180 -4.24 -26.32 -17.87
N ASP A 181 -4.60 -25.04 -17.73
CA ASP A 181 -5.66 -24.63 -16.82
C ASP A 181 -6.67 -23.72 -17.51
N TYR A 182 -7.90 -23.72 -16.97
CA TYR A 182 -9.03 -23.04 -17.59
C TYR A 182 -8.77 -21.53 -17.67
N LYS A 183 -8.87 -20.94 -18.86
CA LYS A 183 -8.54 -19.53 -19.14
C LYS A 183 -9.31 -18.51 -18.30
N LYS A 184 -10.37 -18.92 -17.61
CA LYS A 184 -11.18 -18.08 -16.72
C LYS A 184 -10.78 -18.15 -15.24
N LEU A 185 -9.82 -18.97 -14.87
CA LEU A 185 -9.20 -18.91 -13.54
C LEU A 185 -8.41 -17.62 -13.42
N GLY A 186 -8.43 -17.00 -12.24
CA GLY A 186 -7.53 -15.92 -11.91
C GLY A 186 -6.25 -16.46 -11.28
N LEU A 187 -5.12 -16.30 -11.98
CA LEU A 187 -3.79 -16.70 -11.52
C LEU A 187 -2.86 -15.47 -11.45
N SER A 188 -1.74 -15.60 -10.75
CA SER A 188 -0.74 -14.54 -10.68
C SER A 188 -0.02 -14.33 -12.00
N VAL A 189 0.50 -13.12 -12.21
CA VAL A 189 1.33 -12.78 -13.38
C VAL A 189 2.72 -12.35 -12.92
N ARG A 190 3.74 -12.90 -13.58
CA ARG A 190 5.15 -12.51 -13.47
C ARG A 190 5.60 -12.04 -14.83
N CYS A 191 5.90 -10.75 -14.98
CA CYS A 191 6.38 -10.23 -16.25
C CYS A 191 7.89 -10.44 -16.38
N VAL A 192 8.34 -10.68 -17.61
CA VAL A 192 9.74 -10.74 -18.00
C VAL A 192 10.06 -9.58 -18.94
N MET A 193 11.24 -8.99 -18.78
CA MET A 193 11.66 -7.83 -19.59
C MET A 193 11.90 -8.26 -21.04
N ASN A 194 11.50 -7.41 -21.99
CA ASN A 194 11.78 -7.65 -23.40
C ASN A 194 13.30 -7.62 -23.63
N ASN A 195 13.85 -8.65 -24.27
CA ASN A 195 15.25 -8.61 -24.69
C ASN A 195 15.45 -7.51 -25.74
N ALA A 196 16.49 -6.69 -25.58
CA ALA A 196 16.81 -5.55 -26.46
C ALA A 196 17.10 -5.95 -27.92
N GLU A 197 17.18 -7.25 -28.25
CA GLU A 197 17.57 -7.75 -29.57
C GLU A 197 16.41 -7.93 -30.57
N ASN A 198 15.15 -7.67 -30.18
CA ASN A 198 14.00 -7.85 -31.09
C ASN A 198 13.33 -6.55 -31.59
N HIS A 199 14.02 -5.42 -31.53
CA HIS A 199 13.62 -4.19 -32.22
C HIS A 199 14.51 -3.93 -33.45
N PHE A 200 14.41 -4.78 -34.47
CA PHE A 200 14.75 -4.38 -35.83
C PHE A 200 13.47 -3.90 -36.52
N VAL A 201 13.25 -2.59 -36.46
CA VAL A 201 12.40 -1.90 -37.42
C VAL A 201 13.15 -1.90 -38.75
N GLU A 202 12.52 -2.41 -39.81
CA GLU A 202 13.03 -2.28 -41.17
C GLU A 202 13.30 -0.81 -41.48
N ALA A 203 14.57 -0.47 -41.71
CA ALA A 203 14.98 0.81 -42.23
C ALA A 203 15.92 0.58 -43.42
N ASP A 204 15.47 1.10 -44.56
CA ASP A 204 16.13 1.15 -45.86
C ASP A 204 17.54 1.75 -45.80
N SER A 205 18.41 1.18 -46.65
CA SER A 205 19.61 1.77 -47.28
C SER A 205 20.76 2.32 -46.42
N LEU A 206 21.90 1.61 -46.47
CA LEU A 206 23.26 2.12 -46.19
C LEU A 206 23.99 2.42 -47.52
N PRO A 207 24.92 3.40 -47.54
CA PRO A 207 26.36 3.09 -47.47
C PRO A 207 27.11 4.12 -46.59
N GLN A 208 28.33 3.95 -46.07
CA GLN A 208 29.45 3.01 -46.23
C GLN A 208 30.42 3.21 -45.02
N GLN A 209 31.41 2.32 -44.90
CA GLN A 209 32.52 2.17 -43.92
C GLN A 209 33.29 3.49 -43.60
N VAL A 210 34.07 3.67 -42.52
CA VAL A 210 35.31 2.99 -42.05
C VAL A 210 35.69 3.46 -40.59
N PRO A 211 36.83 3.09 -39.94
CA PRO A 211 36.94 2.09 -38.88
C PRO A 211 37.38 2.59 -37.47
N LEU A 212 37.34 1.62 -36.55
CA LEU A 212 37.91 1.54 -35.20
C LEU A 212 39.28 2.23 -35.01
N ALA A 213 39.40 3.05 -33.96
CA ALA A 213 40.68 3.42 -33.36
C ALA A 213 40.64 3.24 -31.84
N SER A 214 41.52 2.37 -31.36
CA SER A 214 41.90 2.19 -29.97
C SER A 214 42.66 3.40 -29.44
N SER A 215 42.42 3.82 -28.20
CA SER A 215 43.53 4.16 -27.31
C SER A 215 43.09 4.19 -25.85
N SER A 216 43.90 3.49 -25.06
CA SER A 216 43.96 3.55 -23.61
C SER A 216 44.43 4.92 -23.13
N SER A 217 43.81 5.44 -22.07
CA SER A 217 44.44 6.42 -21.17
C SER A 217 43.78 6.33 -19.81
N ALA A 218 44.50 5.77 -18.85
CA ALA A 218 44.18 5.89 -17.44
C ALA A 218 44.66 7.26 -16.94
N ILE A 219 43.74 8.08 -16.39
CA ILE A 219 44.08 9.15 -15.45
C ILE A 219 43.05 9.14 -14.32
N SER A 220 43.59 9.02 -13.12
CA SER A 220 42.96 9.01 -11.80
C SER A 220 42.54 10.40 -11.34
N VAL A 221 41.30 10.56 -10.84
CA VAL A 221 40.96 11.54 -9.77
C VAL A 221 39.79 10.98 -8.95
N VAL A 222 40.08 10.72 -7.67
CA VAL A 222 39.23 10.74 -6.45
C VAL A 222 37.76 10.29 -6.59
N ASN A 223 37.43 9.18 -5.92
CA ASN A 223 36.07 8.73 -5.65
C ASN A 223 35.61 9.24 -4.27
N PRO A 224 34.73 10.25 -4.16
CA PRO A 224 33.94 10.46 -2.97
C PRO A 224 32.57 9.84 -3.24
N ASN A 225 32.35 8.61 -2.77
CA ASN A 225 31.04 8.05 -2.41
C ASN A 225 31.18 6.55 -2.10
N PHE A 226 31.62 6.25 -0.88
CA PHE A 226 31.24 5.01 -0.23
C PHE A 226 29.77 5.16 0.18
N ILE A 227 28.85 4.76 -0.70
CA ILE A 227 27.44 4.58 -0.37
C ILE A 227 27.26 3.09 0.00
N PRO A 228 26.93 2.75 1.26
CA PRO A 228 26.67 1.38 1.64
C PRO A 228 25.42 0.82 0.95
N LYS A 229 25.54 -0.46 0.62
CA LYS A 229 24.64 -1.29 -0.18
C LYS A 229 23.45 -1.81 0.66
N ASP A 230 22.37 -1.04 0.74
CA ASP A 230 21.00 -1.51 1.03
C ASP A 230 19.96 -0.44 0.65
N SER A 231 19.70 -0.28 -0.63
CA SER A 231 18.81 0.77 -1.17
C SER A 231 17.45 0.26 -1.63
N SER A 232 16.95 -0.86 -1.08
CA SER A 232 15.61 -1.37 -1.45
C SER A 232 14.49 -1.01 -0.46
N LYS A 233 14.82 -0.38 0.67
CA LYS A 233 13.91 0.45 1.47
C LYS A 233 14.67 1.75 1.75
N VAL A 234 14.32 2.84 1.08
CA VAL A 234 14.78 4.16 1.54
C VAL A 234 14.15 4.38 2.91
N GLN A 235 14.89 4.05 3.98
CA GLN A 235 14.49 4.37 5.34
C GLN A 235 14.60 5.89 5.48
N GLU A 236 13.47 6.59 5.43
CA GLU A 236 13.42 7.99 5.80
C GLU A 236 13.83 8.10 7.28
N VAL A 237 14.68 9.08 7.59
CA VAL A 237 15.08 9.38 8.97
C VAL A 237 14.27 10.57 9.48
N PHE A 238 13.89 10.52 10.75
CA PHE A 238 13.22 11.60 11.47
C PHE A 238 14.14 12.10 12.57
N VAL A 239 14.30 13.42 12.70
CA VAL A 239 15.06 14.04 13.78
C VAL A 239 14.06 14.67 14.75
N ASP A 240 14.05 14.19 15.99
CA ASP A 240 13.24 14.78 17.06
C ASP A 240 13.84 16.13 17.45
N SER A 241 13.11 17.21 17.19
CA SER A 241 13.59 18.57 17.42
C SER A 241 13.78 18.90 18.90
N ARG A 242 13.19 18.11 19.81
CA ARG A 242 13.22 18.36 21.25
C ARG A 242 14.54 17.94 21.89
N ASP A 243 15.19 16.91 21.36
CA ASP A 243 16.45 16.36 21.89
C ASP A 243 17.53 16.07 20.84
N GLY A 244 17.22 16.25 19.55
CA GLY A 244 18.11 15.98 18.42
C GLY A 244 18.28 14.50 18.09
N HIS A 245 17.53 13.60 18.72
CA HIS A 245 17.64 12.16 18.47
C HIS A 245 17.15 11.83 17.06
N VAL A 246 17.90 10.97 16.37
CA VAL A 246 17.57 10.55 15.00
C VAL A 246 16.95 9.16 15.04
N TYR A 247 15.71 9.06 14.59
CA TYR A 247 14.97 7.81 14.48
C TYR A 247 14.88 7.39 13.03
N LYS A 248 15.08 6.10 12.76
CA LYS A 248 14.67 5.49 11.50
C LYS A 248 13.14 5.38 11.47
N THR A 249 12.57 5.47 10.27
CA THR A 249 11.13 5.30 10.07
C THR A 249 10.83 4.21 9.05
N VAL A 250 9.63 3.66 9.13
CA VAL A 250 9.18 2.60 8.25
C VAL A 250 7.70 2.74 7.94
N THR A 251 7.32 2.52 6.69
CA THR A 251 5.92 2.49 6.27
C THR A 251 5.41 1.06 6.29
N MET A 252 4.35 0.81 7.05
CA MET A 252 3.69 -0.50 7.13
C MET A 252 2.19 -0.31 6.94
N GLY A 253 1.66 -0.95 5.89
CA GLY A 253 0.30 -0.70 5.43
C GLY A 253 0.12 0.78 5.09
N LEU A 254 -0.76 1.44 5.83
CA LEU A 254 -1.19 2.84 5.63
C LEU A 254 -0.53 3.83 6.60
N ARG A 255 0.47 3.41 7.38
CA ARG A 255 1.05 4.24 8.44
C ARG A 255 2.57 4.27 8.36
N THR A 256 3.14 5.44 8.63
CA THR A 256 4.58 5.59 8.90
C THR A 256 4.82 5.47 10.40
N TRP A 257 5.67 4.54 10.79
CA TRP A 257 6.02 4.26 12.18
C TRP A 257 7.49 4.61 12.42
N MET A 258 7.82 4.96 13.66
CA MET A 258 9.20 4.84 14.11
C MET A 258 9.63 3.36 14.05
N ALA A 259 10.80 3.10 13.49
CA ALA A 259 11.42 1.77 13.46
C ALA A 259 12.18 1.45 14.75
N GLU A 260 12.25 2.41 15.67
CA GLU A 260 12.98 2.34 16.93
C GLU A 260 12.05 2.76 18.08
N ASN A 261 12.35 2.30 19.29
CA ASN A 261 11.59 2.69 20.47
C ASN A 261 11.92 4.15 20.83
N LEU A 262 10.90 4.92 21.19
CA LEU A 262 11.09 6.32 21.56
C LEU A 262 12.05 6.45 22.76
N ASN A 263 13.02 7.35 22.66
CA ASN A 263 14.06 7.56 23.67
C ASN A 263 14.08 8.98 24.26
N TYR A 264 12.94 9.67 24.21
CA TYR A 264 12.80 11.01 24.76
C TYR A 264 12.76 10.99 26.31
N LYS A 265 13.64 11.77 26.95
CA LYS A 265 13.71 11.84 28.41
C LYS A 265 12.60 12.72 28.99
N THR A 266 11.78 12.14 29.87
CA THR A 266 10.76 12.85 30.67
C THR A 266 11.05 12.68 32.16
N ALA A 267 10.27 13.33 33.02
CA ALA A 267 10.40 13.20 34.47
C ALA A 267 10.10 11.77 34.97
N ASN A 268 9.16 11.05 34.34
CA ASN A 268 8.76 9.71 34.78
C ASN A 268 9.12 8.61 33.76
N SER A 269 9.96 8.89 32.75
CA SER A 269 10.50 7.86 31.87
C SER A 269 11.76 7.22 32.46
N SER A 270 11.85 5.90 32.31
CA SER A 270 12.91 5.08 32.89
C SER A 270 13.59 4.22 31.84
N CYS A 271 14.76 3.69 32.18
CA CYS A 271 15.49 2.73 31.36
C CYS A 271 15.39 1.34 32.01
N ALA A 272 15.56 0.30 31.20
CA ALA A 272 15.18 -1.07 31.56
C ALA A 272 15.85 -1.63 32.83
N ASP A 273 17.06 -1.17 33.15
CA ASP A 273 17.86 -1.60 34.30
C ASP A 273 18.37 -0.42 35.14
N GLU A 274 17.72 0.75 35.04
CA GLU A 274 18.09 2.01 35.73
C GLU A 274 19.50 2.55 35.38
N SER A 275 20.24 1.92 34.45
CA SER A 275 21.48 2.45 33.91
C SER A 275 21.24 3.30 32.66
N ASP A 276 21.97 4.42 32.53
CA ASP A 276 21.89 5.27 31.32
C ASP A 276 22.33 4.51 30.05
N SER A 277 23.14 3.45 30.18
CA SER A 277 23.55 2.59 29.06
C SER A 277 22.41 1.76 28.46
N ALA A 278 21.41 1.37 29.26
CA ALA A 278 20.27 0.59 28.78
C ALA A 278 19.22 1.41 28.03
N CYS A 279 19.28 2.74 28.12
CA CYS A 279 18.40 3.62 27.34
C CYS A 279 18.71 3.59 25.84
N SER A 280 19.84 3.01 25.42
CA SER A 280 20.24 2.88 24.01
C SER A 280 19.23 2.09 23.16
N LEU A 281 18.38 1.27 23.79
CA LEU A 281 17.31 0.52 23.15
C LEU A 281 15.95 1.25 23.17
N GLY A 282 15.89 2.45 23.75
CA GLY A 282 14.68 3.23 24.02
C GLY A 282 14.31 3.29 25.51
N ARG A 283 13.42 4.22 25.85
CA ARG A 283 12.90 4.44 27.21
C ARG A 283 11.54 3.78 27.41
N LEU A 284 11.21 3.55 28.67
CA LEU A 284 9.90 3.08 29.12
C LEU A 284 9.12 4.25 29.72
N TYR A 285 7.82 4.28 29.48
CA TYR A 285 6.93 5.37 29.87
C TYR A 285 5.71 4.83 30.59
N THR A 286 5.30 5.49 31.67
CA THR A 286 4.02 5.22 32.33
C THR A 286 2.87 5.82 31.53
N TRP A 287 1.63 5.38 31.80
CA TRP A 287 0.46 5.95 31.13
C TRP A 287 0.30 7.46 31.33
N ALA A 288 0.69 7.97 32.50
CA ALA A 288 0.62 9.39 32.79
C ALA A 288 1.53 10.23 31.86
N ASP A 289 2.67 9.69 31.46
CA ASP A 289 3.63 10.36 30.58
C ASP A 289 3.32 10.14 29.10
N VAL A 290 2.69 9.02 28.76
CA VAL A 290 2.64 8.53 27.37
C VAL A 290 1.76 9.36 26.44
N MET A 291 0.75 10.07 26.98
CA MET A 291 -0.25 10.77 26.16
C MET A 291 0.31 11.94 25.35
N ASN A 292 1.47 12.50 25.74
CA ASN A 292 2.09 13.64 25.05
C ASN A 292 3.59 13.41 24.77
N VAL A 293 4.05 12.16 24.79
CA VAL A 293 5.48 11.85 24.68
C VAL A 293 5.98 11.86 23.23
N CYS A 294 5.11 11.54 22.27
CA CYS A 294 5.46 11.60 20.86
C CYS A 294 5.72 13.05 20.41
N PRO A 295 6.69 13.28 19.51
CA PRO A 295 7.02 14.63 19.03
C PRO A 295 5.93 15.21 18.14
N ASP A 296 5.94 16.52 17.93
CA ASP A 296 4.99 17.18 17.02
C ASP A 296 5.00 16.52 15.64
N GLY A 297 3.80 16.23 15.12
CA GLY A 297 3.67 15.47 13.88
C GLY A 297 3.75 13.96 14.04
N TRP A 298 3.75 13.47 15.28
CA TRP A 298 3.69 12.06 15.64
C TRP A 298 2.79 11.85 16.85
N HIS A 299 2.01 10.78 16.84
CA HIS A 299 1.12 10.42 17.93
C HIS A 299 1.38 9.00 18.44
N LEU A 300 0.88 8.74 19.65
CA LEU A 300 0.84 7.40 20.22
C LEU A 300 -0.18 6.54 19.44
N PRO A 301 0.14 5.30 19.04
CA PRO A 301 -0.69 4.55 18.12
C PRO A 301 -2.08 4.34 18.70
N MET A 302 -3.10 4.73 17.96
CA MET A 302 -4.49 4.45 18.30
C MET A 302 -4.88 3.04 17.85
N GLN A 303 -6.08 2.60 18.23
CA GLN A 303 -6.57 1.27 17.87
C GLN A 303 -6.62 1.06 16.35
N GLU A 304 -6.92 2.13 15.61
CA GLU A 304 -6.92 2.16 14.14
C GLU A 304 -5.51 1.96 13.56
N ASP A 305 -4.48 2.56 14.16
CA ASP A 305 -3.09 2.35 13.70
C ASP A 305 -2.66 0.91 13.92
N LEU A 306 -2.98 0.35 15.08
CA LEU A 306 -2.71 -1.05 15.38
C LEU A 306 -3.50 -1.98 14.45
N ASN A 307 -4.76 -1.68 14.13
CA ASN A 307 -5.54 -2.41 13.14
C ASN A 307 -4.80 -2.45 11.80
N ILE A 308 -4.42 -1.29 11.27
CA ILE A 308 -3.65 -1.18 10.01
C ILE A 308 -2.35 -1.99 10.09
N LEU A 309 -1.63 -1.90 11.22
CA LEU A 309 -0.40 -2.64 11.47
C LEU A 309 -0.64 -4.16 11.41
N PHE A 310 -1.66 -4.68 12.10
CA PHE A 310 -2.00 -6.11 12.10
C PHE A 310 -2.49 -6.58 10.72
N TYR A 311 -3.25 -5.75 10.00
CA TYR A 311 -3.71 -6.05 8.65
C TYR A 311 -2.60 -6.03 7.60
N ALA A 312 -1.53 -5.26 7.84
CA ALA A 312 -0.36 -5.23 6.96
C ALA A 312 0.47 -6.53 7.02
N VAL A 313 0.25 -7.39 8.02
CA VAL A 313 1.00 -8.65 8.15
C VAL A 313 0.36 -9.76 7.34
N ILE A 314 1.21 -10.43 6.57
CA ILE A 314 0.98 -11.68 5.82
C ILE A 314 0.04 -12.65 6.56
N ASP A 315 0.33 -12.96 7.82
CA ASP A 315 -0.49 -13.85 8.65
C ASP A 315 -0.45 -13.36 10.10
N SER A 316 -1.62 -13.08 10.68
CA SER A 316 -1.74 -12.70 12.09
C SER A 316 -1.08 -13.70 13.05
N ALA A 317 -1.00 -14.98 12.69
CA ALA A 317 -0.32 -16.02 13.45
C ALA A 317 1.22 -15.89 13.43
N TYR A 318 1.79 -15.16 12.46
CA TYR A 318 3.23 -14.86 12.36
C TYR A 318 3.55 -13.37 12.54
N ALA A 319 2.55 -12.54 12.85
CA ALA A 319 2.73 -11.09 13.04
C ALA A 319 3.81 -10.76 14.04
N GLY A 320 3.94 -11.56 15.10
CA GLY A 320 5.01 -11.40 16.07
C GLY A 320 6.38 -11.58 15.45
N ASN A 321 6.63 -12.70 14.76
CA ASN A 321 7.91 -12.91 14.08
C ASN A 321 8.22 -11.85 13.03
N ALA A 322 7.21 -11.32 12.35
CA ALA A 322 7.38 -10.27 11.36
C ALA A 322 7.71 -8.90 11.96
N PHE A 323 7.31 -8.63 13.21
CA PHE A 323 7.56 -7.39 13.94
C PHE A 323 8.81 -7.45 14.81
N LYS A 324 9.11 -8.62 15.40
CA LYS A 324 10.27 -8.83 16.26
C LYS A 324 11.56 -8.53 15.51
N SER A 325 12.48 -7.84 16.19
CA SER A 325 13.86 -7.64 15.73
C SER A 325 14.55 -8.98 15.43
N THR A 326 15.54 -8.93 14.55
CA THR A 326 16.36 -10.10 14.17
C THR A 326 17.35 -10.53 15.25
N VAL A 327 17.48 -9.75 16.32
CA VAL A 327 18.39 -9.96 17.45
C VAL A 327 17.73 -9.55 18.77
N GLY A 328 18.29 -9.99 19.90
CA GLY A 328 17.92 -9.56 21.25
C GLY A 328 16.85 -10.40 21.96
N TRP A 329 16.15 -11.29 21.26
CA TRP A 329 15.13 -12.15 21.87
C TRP A 329 15.72 -13.39 22.54
N PHE A 330 15.19 -13.70 23.72
CA PHE A 330 15.59 -14.83 24.54
C PHE A 330 15.43 -16.17 23.78
N ASN A 331 16.33 -17.11 24.05
CA ASN A 331 16.30 -18.49 23.54
C ASN A 331 16.10 -18.62 22.02
N ARG A 332 16.82 -17.81 21.24
CA ARG A 332 16.71 -17.77 19.77
C ARG A 332 15.30 -17.44 19.26
N GLY A 333 14.49 -16.76 20.07
CA GLY A 333 13.13 -16.33 19.73
C GLY A 333 13.05 -15.11 18.82
N ASN A 334 14.14 -14.79 18.10
CA ASN A 334 14.22 -13.61 17.24
C ASN A 334 13.17 -13.68 16.13
N GLY A 335 12.71 -12.51 15.69
CA GLY A 335 11.92 -12.37 14.48
C GLY A 335 12.79 -12.30 13.23
N TRP A 336 12.14 -12.02 12.12
CA TRP A 336 12.80 -11.74 10.84
C TRP A 336 12.57 -10.31 10.37
N ASP A 337 11.88 -9.48 11.17
CA ASP A 337 11.61 -8.06 10.91
C ASP A 337 11.24 -7.76 9.44
N ALA A 338 10.26 -8.49 8.90
CA ALA A 338 9.93 -8.45 7.47
C ALA A 338 9.62 -7.02 7.00
N TYR A 339 9.02 -6.25 7.91
CA TYR A 339 8.53 -4.92 7.60
C TYR A 339 9.51 -3.81 7.97
N GLY A 340 10.47 -4.04 8.86
CA GLY A 340 11.36 -2.99 9.38
C GLY A 340 10.80 -2.31 10.63
N PHE A 341 9.82 -2.95 11.30
CA PHE A 341 9.31 -2.50 12.60
C PHE A 341 10.44 -2.58 13.62
N ASN A 342 11.19 -3.68 13.66
CA ASN A 342 12.33 -3.89 14.56
C ASN A 342 11.94 -3.77 16.05
N ALA A 343 10.98 -4.58 16.52
CA ALA A 343 10.59 -4.63 17.93
C ALA A 343 11.66 -5.29 18.80
N ILE A 344 12.32 -4.49 19.63
CA ILE A 344 13.36 -4.93 20.58
C ILE A 344 12.72 -5.32 21.93
N PRO A 345 13.08 -6.48 22.52
CA PRO A 345 12.47 -6.99 23.74
C PRO A 345 13.13 -6.43 25.01
N ILE A 346 12.71 -5.24 25.41
CA ILE A 346 13.26 -4.57 26.60
C ILE A 346 12.87 -5.28 27.91
N HIS A 347 11.75 -6.00 27.93
CA HIS A 347 11.19 -6.55 29.17
C HIS A 347 11.59 -8.02 29.41
N GLY A 348 11.69 -8.40 30.68
CA GLY A 348 11.89 -9.79 31.10
C GLY A 348 13.21 -10.40 30.63
N ASN A 349 14.25 -9.57 30.47
CA ASN A 349 15.57 -9.95 29.95
C ASN A 349 15.46 -10.61 28.55
N GLY A 350 14.92 -9.85 27.59
CA GLY A 350 14.76 -10.29 26.20
C GLY A 350 13.54 -11.16 25.90
N ARG A 351 12.60 -11.31 26.84
CA ARG A 351 11.44 -12.20 26.67
C ARG A 351 10.21 -11.53 26.09
N TYR A 352 10.05 -10.23 26.32
CA TYR A 352 8.82 -9.51 26.00
C TYR A 352 9.12 -8.14 25.40
N ALA A 353 8.28 -7.72 24.46
CA ALA A 353 8.18 -6.33 24.03
C ALA A 353 6.72 -5.87 24.17
N PHE A 354 6.54 -4.69 24.74
CA PHE A 354 5.24 -4.05 24.94
C PHE A 354 5.28 -2.65 24.37
N PHE A 355 4.21 -2.24 23.68
CA PHE A 355 4.07 -0.90 23.13
C PHE A 355 2.72 -0.32 23.51
N TRP A 356 2.72 0.84 24.17
CA TRP A 356 1.47 1.52 24.50
C TRP A 356 0.65 1.89 23.26
N SER A 357 -0.67 1.76 23.37
CA SER A 357 -1.65 2.41 22.49
C SER A 357 -2.31 3.58 23.20
N SER A 358 -2.82 4.58 22.49
CA SER A 358 -3.62 5.67 23.08
C SER A 358 -5.02 5.25 23.53
N GLN A 359 -5.45 4.01 23.25
CA GLN A 359 -6.77 3.54 23.63
C GLN A 359 -6.84 3.16 25.12
N GLU A 360 -7.59 3.96 25.88
CA GLU A 360 -7.98 3.63 27.24
C GLU A 360 -9.02 2.50 27.26
N HIS A 361 -8.87 1.55 28.17
CA HIS A 361 -9.82 0.44 28.39
C HIS A 361 -10.71 0.69 29.60
N SER A 362 -10.11 1.15 30.70
CA SER A 362 -10.78 1.43 31.97
C SER A 362 -10.05 2.58 32.68
N ALA A 363 -10.55 2.99 33.85
CA ALA A 363 -9.87 3.97 34.70
C ALA A 363 -8.42 3.55 35.03
N ASP A 364 -8.16 2.26 35.19
CA ASP A 364 -6.88 1.70 35.63
C ASP A 364 -6.06 1.04 34.52
N ASP A 365 -6.67 0.75 33.36
CA ASP A 365 -6.06 -0.02 32.30
C ASP A 365 -6.13 0.64 30.92
N ALA A 366 -5.15 0.34 30.08
CA ALA A 366 -5.11 0.74 28.68
C ALA A 366 -4.62 -0.39 27.78
N TYR A 367 -4.86 -0.27 26.48
CA TYR A 367 -4.43 -1.28 25.52
C TYR A 367 -2.94 -1.14 25.16
N SER A 368 -2.30 -2.27 24.91
CA SER A 368 -0.92 -2.34 24.42
C SER A 368 -0.76 -3.42 23.34
N LEU A 369 0.24 -3.24 22.48
CA LEU A 369 0.75 -4.29 21.60
C LEU A 369 1.76 -5.13 22.35
N PHE A 370 1.60 -6.45 22.33
CA PHE A 370 2.42 -7.40 23.03
C PHE A 370 3.04 -8.45 22.10
N LEU A 371 4.34 -8.66 22.28
CA LEU A 371 5.17 -9.64 21.59
C LEU A 371 5.94 -10.48 22.61
N ILE A 372 6.07 -11.78 22.37
CA ILE A 372 6.74 -12.73 23.26
C ILE A 372 7.65 -13.67 22.49
N TYR A 373 8.79 -14.04 23.08
CA TYR A 373 9.88 -14.72 22.37
C TYR A 373 9.49 -16.05 21.72
N TYR A 374 8.62 -16.85 22.36
CA TYR A 374 8.21 -18.16 21.84
C TYR A 374 6.98 -18.13 20.93
N ASP A 375 6.19 -17.05 20.97
CA ASP A 375 5.01 -16.92 20.12
C ASP A 375 5.42 -16.31 18.78
N LYS A 376 4.78 -16.80 17.74
CA LYS A 376 4.92 -16.31 16.39
C LYS A 376 3.96 -15.16 16.13
N GLY A 377 2.85 -15.08 16.87
CA GLY A 377 1.83 -14.03 16.75
C GLY A 377 2.15 -12.75 17.52
N ALA A 378 1.46 -11.68 17.16
CA ALA A 378 1.42 -10.44 17.91
C ALA A 378 0.02 -10.27 18.51
N ARG A 379 -0.08 -9.67 19.70
CA ARG A 379 -1.35 -9.63 20.43
C ARG A 379 -1.66 -8.21 20.89
N ARG A 380 -2.94 -7.86 20.89
CA ARG A 380 -3.44 -6.74 21.69
C ARG A 380 -3.79 -7.26 23.06
N VAL A 381 -3.29 -6.60 24.08
CA VAL A 381 -3.54 -6.95 25.47
C VAL A 381 -3.96 -5.71 26.25
N ILE A 382 -4.49 -5.94 27.43
CA ILE A 382 -4.85 -4.89 28.39
C ILE A 382 -3.72 -4.86 29.42
N ASP A 383 -3.14 -3.68 29.65
CA ASP A 383 -2.08 -3.46 30.61
C ASP A 383 -2.48 -2.40 31.64
N TYR A 384 -1.99 -2.61 32.87
CA TYR A 384 -2.18 -1.70 33.98
C TYR A 384 -1.40 -0.40 33.77
N LYS A 385 -2.06 0.75 33.90
CA LYS A 385 -1.50 2.09 33.64
C LYS A 385 -0.30 2.47 34.50
N GLY A 386 -0.11 1.79 35.65
CA GLY A 386 1.05 1.97 36.52
C GLY A 386 2.33 1.29 36.02
N ARG A 387 2.28 0.50 34.95
CA ARG A 387 3.49 -0.07 34.31
C ARG A 387 4.17 0.96 33.41
N ALA A 388 5.49 0.85 33.27
CA ALA A 388 6.24 1.57 32.25
C ALA A 388 6.48 0.65 31.06
N LEU A 389 5.99 1.01 29.86
CA LEU A 389 6.14 0.23 28.62
C LEU A 389 6.84 1.05 27.54
N SER A 390 7.31 0.40 26.47
CA SER A 390 7.93 1.11 25.35
C SER A 390 6.88 1.88 24.55
N VAL A 391 7.33 2.88 23.79
CA VAL A 391 6.49 3.68 22.90
C VAL A 391 7.06 3.61 21.49
N ARG A 392 6.16 3.53 20.51
CA ARG A 392 6.51 3.62 19.10
C ARG A 392 5.52 4.53 18.40
N CYS A 393 5.96 5.74 18.13
CA CYS A 393 5.09 6.76 17.58
C CYS A 393 4.75 6.49 16.11
N VAL A 394 3.56 6.90 15.73
CA VAL A 394 3.05 6.87 14.36
C VAL A 394 3.02 8.30 13.85
N LYS A 395 3.43 8.53 12.61
CA LYS A 395 3.46 9.87 12.04
C LYS A 395 2.03 10.38 11.89
N ASP A 396 1.76 11.55 12.44
CA ASP A 396 0.50 12.24 12.27
C ASP A 396 0.28 12.52 10.79
N VAL A 397 -0.98 12.45 10.41
CA VAL A 397 -1.46 13.05 9.19
C VAL A 397 -1.69 14.53 9.51
N PHE A 398 -0.61 15.33 9.53
CA PHE A 398 -0.57 16.71 10.07
C PHE A 398 -1.85 17.49 9.79
N LYS A 399 -2.53 17.95 10.86
CA LYS A 399 -3.77 18.72 10.78
C LYS A 399 -3.54 20.21 11.07
N GLY A 400 -3.22 20.97 10.02
CA GLY A 400 -3.13 22.42 10.10
C GLY A 400 -4.51 23.09 10.00
N THR A 401 -4.52 24.41 9.83
CA THR A 401 -5.73 25.17 9.53
C THR A 401 -5.47 26.17 8.40
N LEU A 402 -6.50 26.42 7.60
CA LEU A 402 -6.57 27.46 6.59
C LEU A 402 -7.72 28.40 6.98
N THR A 403 -7.45 29.70 7.10
CA THR A 403 -8.51 30.71 7.18
C THR A 403 -8.69 31.36 5.81
N ASP A 404 -9.88 31.22 5.23
CA ASP A 404 -10.24 31.89 3.98
C ASP A 404 -10.45 33.38 4.26
N SER A 405 -9.57 34.22 3.71
CA SER A 405 -9.61 35.67 3.94
C SER A 405 -10.83 36.35 3.32
N ARG A 406 -11.56 35.66 2.43
CA ARG A 406 -12.71 36.22 1.71
C ARG A 406 -13.98 36.24 2.56
N ASP A 407 -14.13 35.28 3.47
CA ASP A 407 -15.31 35.14 4.33
C ASP A 407 -14.99 34.89 5.81
N GLY A 408 -13.71 34.80 6.17
CA GLY A 408 -13.22 34.56 7.54
C GLY A 408 -13.40 33.12 8.02
N ARG A 409 -13.91 32.20 7.19
CA ARG A 409 -14.10 30.81 7.60
C ARG A 409 -12.77 30.10 7.75
N SER A 410 -12.65 29.31 8.82
CA SER A 410 -11.49 28.47 9.05
C SER A 410 -11.81 27.01 8.75
N TYR A 411 -10.96 26.39 7.95
CA TYR A 411 -10.99 25.00 7.54
C TYR A 411 -9.81 24.29 8.19
N ARG A 412 -10.02 23.07 8.67
CA ARG A 412 -8.92 22.16 8.95
C ARG A 412 -8.25 21.78 7.65
N THR A 413 -6.95 21.56 7.70
CA THR A 413 -6.16 21.01 6.60
C THR A 413 -5.55 19.70 7.03
N VAL A 414 -5.16 18.87 6.09
CA VAL A 414 -4.56 17.57 6.36
C VAL A 414 -3.47 17.24 5.35
N THR A 415 -2.30 16.84 5.81
CA THR A 415 -1.19 16.46 4.92
C THR A 415 -1.14 14.95 4.76
N ILE A 416 -1.45 14.46 3.55
CA ILE A 416 -1.46 13.03 3.21
C ILE A 416 -0.41 12.79 2.13
N GLY A 417 0.58 11.95 2.45
CA GLY A 417 1.78 11.83 1.62
C GLY A 417 2.51 13.17 1.52
N SER A 418 2.76 13.64 0.30
CA SER A 418 3.40 14.94 0.05
C SER A 418 2.41 16.09 -0.16
N GLN A 419 1.10 15.85 -0.06
CA GLN A 419 0.06 16.82 -0.42
C GLN A 419 -0.70 17.33 0.79
N THR A 420 -0.97 18.63 0.83
CA THR A 420 -1.81 19.25 1.87
C THR A 420 -3.20 19.56 1.32
N TRP A 421 -4.22 18.95 1.90
CA TRP A 421 -5.63 19.01 1.49
C TRP A 421 -6.48 19.79 2.49
N MET A 422 -7.57 20.40 2.04
CA MET A 422 -8.66 20.77 2.94
C MET A 422 -9.28 19.49 3.53
N ALA A 423 -9.47 19.47 4.85
CA ALA A 423 -10.11 18.39 5.59
C ALA A 423 -11.64 18.59 5.72
N GLU A 424 -12.18 19.75 5.35
CA GLU A 424 -13.62 19.91 5.07
C GLU A 424 -13.92 20.29 3.62
N ASN A 425 -15.17 20.10 3.21
CA ASN A 425 -15.66 20.59 1.92
C ASN A 425 -15.68 22.13 1.96
N LEU A 426 -15.31 22.76 0.84
CA LEU A 426 -15.37 24.22 0.73
C LEU A 426 -16.81 24.71 0.96
N ASN A 427 -16.95 25.83 1.67
CA ASN A 427 -18.24 26.46 1.99
C ASN A 427 -18.20 27.97 1.71
N TYR A 428 -17.49 28.38 0.68
CA TYR A 428 -17.46 29.76 0.21
C TYR A 428 -18.73 30.09 -0.58
N ASP A 429 -19.46 31.12 -0.16
CA ASP A 429 -20.72 31.53 -0.79
C ASP A 429 -20.46 32.39 -2.02
N THR A 430 -20.92 31.94 -3.19
CA THR A 430 -20.83 32.67 -4.45
C THR A 430 -22.00 32.30 -5.37
N CYS A 431 -22.12 32.99 -6.51
CA CYS A 431 -23.18 32.77 -7.49
C CYS A 431 -23.29 31.29 -7.91
N PHE A 432 -24.52 30.79 -7.97
CA PHE A 432 -24.85 29.42 -8.37
C PHE A 432 -24.18 28.35 -7.49
N THR A 433 -24.26 28.52 -6.16
CA THR A 433 -23.87 27.49 -5.18
C THR A 433 -25.07 27.08 -4.34
N PHE A 434 -25.12 25.82 -3.89
CA PHE A 434 -26.25 25.32 -3.10
C PHE A 434 -25.79 24.55 -1.87
N CYS A 435 -26.55 24.69 -0.80
CA CYS A 435 -26.45 23.86 0.40
C CYS A 435 -27.13 22.52 0.20
N TYR A 436 -26.59 21.51 0.86
CA TYR A 436 -27.30 20.26 1.11
C TYR A 436 -28.66 20.53 1.81
N ASP A 437 -29.71 19.79 1.45
CA ASP A 437 -31.06 19.85 2.05
C ASP A 437 -31.81 21.21 1.97
N LYS A 438 -31.33 22.18 1.17
CA LYS A 438 -31.95 23.52 1.03
C LYS A 438 -32.17 24.28 2.35
N ASN A 439 -31.58 23.83 3.46
CA ASN A 439 -31.57 24.50 4.76
C ASN A 439 -30.16 25.03 5.05
N PHE A 440 -30.06 26.16 5.75
CA PHE A 440 -28.79 26.84 6.06
C PHE A 440 -27.84 25.91 6.84
N ASP A 441 -28.39 25.02 7.67
CA ASP A 441 -27.64 24.04 8.46
C ASP A 441 -26.91 22.98 7.60
N GLY A 442 -27.41 22.72 6.38
CA GLY A 442 -26.79 21.76 5.47
C GLY A 442 -25.43 22.20 4.97
N CYS A 443 -25.24 23.50 4.70
CA CYS A 443 -23.94 24.06 4.31
C CYS A 443 -22.90 23.95 5.43
N SER A 444 -23.32 24.16 6.68
CA SER A 444 -22.42 24.09 7.84
C SER A 444 -21.83 22.70 8.04
N LYS A 445 -22.59 21.64 7.73
CA LYS A 445 -22.14 20.26 7.89
C LYS A 445 -21.47 19.69 6.64
N TYR A 446 -22.05 19.90 5.46
CA TYR A 446 -21.65 19.23 4.22
C TYR A 446 -20.85 20.12 3.26
N GLY A 447 -20.70 21.41 3.58
CA GLY A 447 -20.18 22.40 2.64
C GLY A 447 -21.17 22.70 1.52
N ARG A 448 -20.66 23.35 0.46
CA ARG A 448 -21.46 23.73 -0.71
C ARG A 448 -21.17 22.83 -1.90
N LEU A 449 -22.19 22.69 -2.73
CA LEU A 449 -22.07 22.13 -4.07
C LEU A 449 -21.87 23.27 -5.07
N TYR A 450 -20.92 23.08 -5.97
CA TYR A 450 -20.48 24.07 -6.96
C TYR A 450 -20.69 23.52 -8.37
N LEU A 451 -21.06 24.39 -9.31
CA LEU A 451 -20.93 24.08 -10.73
C LEU A 451 -19.45 23.96 -11.09
N GLU A 452 -19.15 23.18 -12.12
CA GLU A 452 -17.77 22.96 -12.58
C GLU A 452 -17.04 24.27 -12.94
N SER A 453 -17.75 25.18 -13.62
CA SER A 453 -17.21 26.49 -14.00
C SER A 453 -16.82 27.35 -12.79
N THR A 454 -17.61 27.28 -11.71
CA THR A 454 -17.31 27.94 -10.44
C THR A 454 -16.17 27.23 -9.72
N ALA A 455 -16.20 25.89 -9.67
CA ALA A 455 -15.23 25.07 -8.94
C ALA A 455 -13.78 25.32 -9.38
N LYS A 456 -13.55 25.60 -10.67
CA LYS A 456 -12.21 25.93 -11.22
C LYS A 456 -11.53 27.12 -10.56
N ASN A 457 -12.29 28.05 -9.99
CA ASN A 457 -11.77 29.33 -9.50
C ASN A 457 -12.18 29.63 -8.05
N VAL A 458 -12.82 28.68 -7.36
CA VAL A 458 -13.42 28.94 -6.04
C VAL A 458 -12.43 28.76 -4.88
N CYS A 459 -11.34 28.02 -5.08
CA CYS A 459 -10.34 27.84 -4.03
C CYS A 459 -9.65 29.18 -3.65
N PRO A 460 -9.32 29.40 -2.37
CA PRO A 460 -8.68 30.63 -1.92
C PRO A 460 -7.24 30.73 -2.42
N THR A 461 -6.64 31.92 -2.40
CA THR A 461 -5.25 32.14 -2.83
C THR A 461 -4.27 31.20 -2.11
N GLY A 462 -3.34 30.61 -2.85
CA GLY A 462 -2.42 29.57 -2.33
C GLY A 462 -3.00 28.16 -2.32
N TRP A 463 -4.22 27.99 -2.86
CA TRP A 463 -4.93 26.73 -2.98
C TRP A 463 -5.64 26.64 -4.33
N HIS A 464 -5.73 25.42 -4.88
CA HIS A 464 -6.36 25.19 -6.17
C HIS A 464 -7.31 23.98 -6.15
N LEU A 465 -8.09 23.86 -7.22
CA LEU A 465 -8.93 22.68 -7.47
C LEU A 465 -8.01 21.53 -7.91
N PRO A 466 -8.02 20.37 -7.23
CA PRO A 466 -7.09 19.29 -7.51
C PRO A 466 -7.29 18.70 -8.91
N THR A 467 -6.21 18.24 -9.50
CA THR A 467 -6.15 17.49 -10.76
C THR A 467 -6.38 15.99 -10.54
N ASP A 468 -6.64 15.26 -11.62
CA ASP A 468 -6.73 13.79 -11.59
C ASP A 468 -5.44 13.15 -11.07
N SER A 469 -4.28 13.74 -11.41
CA SER A 469 -2.97 13.29 -10.96
C SER A 469 -2.81 13.46 -9.44
N GLU A 470 -3.33 14.57 -8.91
CA GLU A 470 -3.26 14.85 -7.48
C GLU A 470 -4.18 13.94 -6.68
N TRP A 471 -5.40 13.70 -7.16
CA TRP A 471 -6.28 12.69 -6.58
C TRP A 471 -5.64 11.30 -6.59
N LYS A 472 -5.02 10.88 -7.70
CA LYS A 472 -4.29 9.61 -7.78
C LYS A 472 -3.11 9.54 -6.82
N THR A 473 -2.41 10.65 -6.61
CA THR A 473 -1.33 10.76 -5.62
C THR A 473 -1.88 10.58 -4.20
N LEU A 474 -2.99 11.24 -3.86
CA LEU A 474 -3.70 11.04 -2.59
C LEU A 474 -4.15 9.58 -2.43
N PHE A 475 -4.78 9.00 -3.45
CA PHE A 475 -5.26 7.62 -3.44
C PHE A 475 -4.13 6.65 -3.13
N LYS A 476 -2.99 6.82 -3.80
CA LYS A 476 -1.79 6.01 -3.54
C LYS A 476 -1.23 6.25 -2.14
N ALA A 477 -1.21 7.51 -1.68
CA ALA A 477 -0.74 7.85 -0.34
C ALA A 477 -1.59 7.22 0.76
N VAL A 478 -2.90 7.04 0.51
CA VAL A 478 -3.80 6.26 1.40
C VAL A 478 -3.82 4.77 1.10
N GLY A 479 -2.84 4.27 0.33
CA GLY A 479 -2.62 2.87 -0.03
C GLY A 479 -3.67 2.27 -0.97
N GLY A 480 -4.40 3.12 -1.68
CA GLY A 480 -5.34 2.68 -2.71
C GLY A 480 -4.62 2.06 -3.89
N LEU A 481 -4.89 0.78 -4.11
CA LEU A 481 -4.44 0.08 -5.31
C LEU A 481 -5.41 0.32 -6.47
N SER A 482 -4.85 0.51 -7.65
CA SER A 482 -5.60 0.64 -8.90
C SER A 482 -6.29 -0.69 -9.26
N LEU A 483 -7.61 -0.70 -9.23
CA LEU A 483 -8.48 -1.81 -9.64
C LEU A 483 -8.89 -1.71 -11.12
N GLY A 484 -8.22 -0.84 -11.89
CA GLY A 484 -8.55 -0.47 -13.27
C GLY A 484 -8.23 1.01 -13.50
N LYS A 485 -8.46 1.55 -14.71
CA LYS A 485 -8.03 2.93 -15.09
C LYS A 485 -8.45 4.01 -14.07
N ASP A 486 -9.60 3.80 -13.43
CA ASP A 486 -10.40 4.85 -12.77
C ASP A 486 -11.01 4.40 -11.41
N SER A 487 -10.55 3.30 -10.81
CA SER A 487 -11.08 2.77 -9.55
C SER A 487 -9.95 2.40 -8.60
N PHE A 488 -10.06 2.81 -7.33
CA PHE A 488 -9.00 2.69 -6.34
C PHE A 488 -9.52 2.05 -5.06
N SER A 489 -8.93 0.92 -4.69
CA SER A 489 -9.32 0.15 -3.50
C SER A 489 -9.10 0.92 -2.20
N VAL A 490 -9.90 0.65 -1.16
CA VAL A 490 -9.78 1.20 0.23
C VAL A 490 -9.72 2.71 0.42
N VAL A 491 -9.62 3.51 -0.63
CA VAL A 491 -9.58 4.97 -0.57
C VAL A 491 -10.86 5.51 0.04
N GLY A 492 -12.01 5.00 -0.38
CA GLY A 492 -13.29 5.39 0.19
C GLY A 492 -13.31 5.11 1.69
N ARG A 493 -12.72 3.99 2.13
CA ARG A 493 -12.60 3.70 3.56
C ARG A 493 -11.76 4.71 4.31
N ALA A 494 -10.57 4.96 3.77
CA ALA A 494 -9.58 5.86 4.35
C ALA A 494 -10.03 7.33 4.42
N LEU A 495 -10.88 7.79 3.49
CA LEU A 495 -11.24 9.20 3.34
C LEU A 495 -12.64 9.58 3.83
N LYS A 496 -13.59 8.64 3.88
CA LYS A 496 -14.98 8.91 4.32
C LYS A 496 -15.02 9.28 5.81
N SER A 497 -15.78 10.32 6.15
CA SER A 497 -16.02 10.72 7.55
C SER A 497 -16.57 9.58 8.39
N LYS A 498 -16.18 9.49 9.67
CA LYS A 498 -16.65 8.45 10.62
C LYS A 498 -18.19 8.42 10.81
N THR A 499 -18.88 9.51 10.49
CA THR A 499 -20.33 9.69 10.73
C THR A 499 -21.04 10.28 9.51
N GLY A 500 -22.38 10.19 9.49
CA GLY A 500 -23.24 10.81 8.48
C GLY A 500 -23.51 9.95 7.24
N TRP A 501 -22.81 8.83 7.14
CA TRP A 501 -22.97 7.82 6.11
C TRP A 501 -24.00 6.75 6.49
N GLU A 502 -25.06 7.03 7.27
CA GLU A 502 -26.10 6.02 7.51
C GLU A 502 -27.11 5.99 6.35
N LYS A 503 -27.40 4.83 5.75
CA LYS A 503 -28.48 4.69 4.75
C LYS A 503 -29.72 4.00 5.34
N TYR A 504 -30.82 4.04 4.60
CA TYR A 504 -32.10 3.48 5.04
C TYR A 504 -32.65 2.45 4.06
N GLU A 505 -33.03 1.29 4.57
CA GLU A 505 -33.81 0.29 3.82
C GLU A 505 -35.20 0.14 4.44
N LYS A 506 -36.24 0.07 3.61
CA LYS A 506 -37.60 -0.29 4.06
C LYS A 506 -37.77 -1.81 3.94
N LYS A 507 -37.91 -2.50 5.07
CA LYS A 507 -38.30 -3.92 5.09
C LYS A 507 -39.56 -4.08 5.94
N PHE A 508 -40.59 -4.71 5.36
CA PHE A 508 -41.88 -4.97 6.03
C PHE A 508 -42.56 -3.72 6.65
N GLY A 509 -42.32 -2.53 6.10
CA GLY A 509 -42.86 -1.27 6.63
C GLY A 509 -42.03 -0.63 7.73
N GLU A 510 -40.96 -1.27 8.20
CA GLU A 510 -40.01 -0.72 9.16
C GLU A 510 -38.79 -0.10 8.45
N LYS A 511 -38.29 1.00 9.03
CA LYS A 511 -37.10 1.72 8.56
C LYS A 511 -35.87 1.15 9.26
N ILE A 512 -35.05 0.40 8.54
CA ILE A 512 -33.79 -0.16 9.04
C ILE A 512 -32.67 0.81 8.68
N VAL A 513 -31.88 1.19 9.69
CA VAL A 513 -30.68 2.01 9.51
C VAL A 513 -29.50 1.10 9.25
N ILE A 514 -28.81 1.32 8.14
CA ILE A 514 -27.60 0.60 7.77
C ILE A 514 -26.44 1.57 7.93
N ASN A 515 -25.51 1.23 8.82
CA ASN A 515 -24.31 2.01 9.06
C ASN A 515 -23.25 1.67 8.01
N CYS A 516 -22.43 2.66 7.69
CA CYS A 516 -21.27 2.44 6.83
C CYS A 516 -20.20 1.62 7.56
N GLU A 517 -20.01 0.37 7.14
CA GLU A 517 -18.99 -0.54 7.67
C GLU A 517 -17.55 -0.03 7.42
N TYR A 518 -17.38 0.74 6.35
CA TYR A 518 -16.08 1.18 5.85
C TYR A 518 -15.81 2.66 6.10
N CYS A 519 -16.44 3.35 7.04
CA CYS A 519 -16.24 4.80 7.19
C CYS A 519 -15.31 5.09 8.37
N THR A 520 -13.99 5.10 8.13
CA THR A 520 -13.00 5.17 9.21
C THR A 520 -12.26 6.50 9.31
N ASP A 521 -12.23 7.30 8.24
CA ASP A 521 -11.53 8.59 8.18
C ASP A 521 -10.08 8.49 8.69
N ASP A 522 -9.37 7.43 8.28
CA ASP A 522 -8.04 7.07 8.80
C ASP A 522 -7.04 8.23 8.71
N TYR A 523 -7.24 9.12 7.73
CA TYR A 523 -6.37 10.25 7.47
C TYR A 523 -6.98 11.60 7.89
N GLY A 524 -8.19 11.64 8.44
CA GLY A 524 -8.83 12.89 8.86
C GLY A 524 -9.21 13.82 7.69
N PHE A 525 -9.37 13.25 6.50
CA PHE A 525 -9.88 13.92 5.30
C PHE A 525 -11.37 14.25 5.44
N SER A 526 -12.11 13.52 6.26
CA SER A 526 -13.50 13.79 6.65
C SER A 526 -14.44 14.07 5.48
N ALA A 527 -14.46 13.18 4.47
CA ALA A 527 -15.41 13.30 3.36
C ALA A 527 -16.84 12.94 3.82
N PHE A 528 -17.71 13.94 3.95
CA PHE A 528 -19.13 13.76 4.24
C PHE A 528 -19.95 13.44 2.97
N PRO A 529 -21.05 12.67 3.09
CA PRO A 529 -21.94 12.33 1.97
C PRO A 529 -22.82 13.52 1.59
N ALA A 530 -22.27 14.44 0.81
CA ALA A 530 -22.94 15.64 0.33
C ALA A 530 -23.71 15.41 -0.98
N GLY A 531 -23.58 14.21 -1.56
CA GLY A 531 -24.25 13.83 -2.79
C GLY A 531 -23.78 14.62 -4.01
N LYS A 532 -24.76 14.86 -4.89
CA LYS A 532 -24.68 15.81 -6.00
C LYS A 532 -25.99 16.56 -6.12
N ALA A 533 -25.92 17.73 -6.75
CA ALA A 533 -27.10 18.48 -7.16
C ALA A 533 -27.12 18.65 -8.68
N PHE A 534 -28.31 18.84 -9.25
CA PHE A 534 -28.47 19.22 -10.64
C PHE A 534 -29.74 20.03 -10.83
N PHE A 535 -29.75 20.75 -11.94
CA PHE A 535 -30.89 21.56 -12.34
C PHE A 535 -31.96 20.71 -13.05
N ILE A 536 -33.22 20.92 -12.68
CA ILE A 536 -34.40 20.34 -13.32
C ILE A 536 -35.36 21.46 -13.69
N GLY A 537 -35.83 21.48 -14.93
CA GLY A 537 -36.89 22.40 -15.37
C GLY A 537 -36.64 22.95 -16.76
N THR A 538 -37.52 23.89 -17.17
CA THR A 538 -37.33 24.74 -18.35
C THR A 538 -36.63 26.04 -17.93
N PRO A 539 -36.07 26.82 -18.87
CA PRO A 539 -35.35 28.07 -18.58
C PRO A 539 -36.06 29.05 -17.65
N ASP A 540 -37.40 29.01 -17.62
CA ASP A 540 -38.24 29.90 -16.83
C ASP A 540 -38.51 29.43 -15.39
N ILE A 541 -38.25 28.14 -15.05
CA ILE A 541 -38.52 27.55 -13.72
C ILE A 541 -37.46 26.49 -13.36
N TRP A 542 -36.21 26.92 -13.20
CA TRP A 542 -35.14 26.02 -12.73
C TRP A 542 -35.34 25.64 -11.25
N LYS A 543 -35.42 24.34 -10.96
CA LYS A 543 -35.41 23.80 -9.60
C LYS A 543 -34.16 22.95 -9.42
N VAL A 544 -33.48 23.10 -8.28
CA VAL A 544 -32.37 22.19 -7.92
C VAL A 544 -32.95 20.93 -7.28
N LYS A 545 -32.57 19.77 -7.83
CA LYS A 545 -32.75 18.46 -7.18
C LYS A 545 -31.41 18.01 -6.63
N ILE A 546 -31.44 17.56 -5.37
CA ILE A 546 -30.32 16.91 -4.72
C ILE A 546 -30.66 15.42 -4.71
N GLU A 547 -29.83 14.60 -5.35
CA GLU A 547 -29.95 13.15 -5.30
C GLU A 547 -29.35 12.67 -3.98
N ASP A 548 -30.10 12.69 -2.87
CA ASP A 548 -29.53 12.15 -1.62
C ASP A 548 -30.46 11.82 -0.43
N TYR A 549 -31.79 11.84 -0.57
CA TYR A 549 -32.66 11.59 0.60
C TYR A 549 -33.38 10.23 0.61
N GLU A 550 -33.62 9.64 -0.56
CA GLU A 550 -34.34 8.36 -0.69
C GLU A 550 -33.70 7.37 -1.68
N ALA A 551 -32.50 7.68 -2.17
CA ALA A 551 -31.78 6.76 -3.04
C ALA A 551 -31.27 5.56 -2.22
N GLU A 552 -31.30 4.38 -2.82
CA GLU A 552 -30.80 3.12 -2.24
C GLU A 552 -29.29 3.18 -1.86
N THR A 553 -28.57 4.24 -2.29
CA THR A 553 -27.14 4.45 -2.03
C THR A 553 -26.84 5.93 -1.72
N LYS A 554 -26.11 6.19 -0.63
CA LYS A 554 -25.53 7.51 -0.29
C LYS A 554 -24.16 7.68 -0.95
N ASN A 555 -23.82 8.87 -1.42
CA ASN A 555 -22.49 9.16 -2.00
C ASN A 555 -21.99 10.58 -1.70
N THR A 556 -20.77 10.87 -2.13
CA THR A 556 -20.24 12.24 -2.25
C THR A 556 -19.40 12.33 -3.50
N ARG A 557 -19.41 13.50 -4.14
CA ARG A 557 -18.61 13.79 -5.33
C ARG A 557 -17.73 15.02 -5.14
N PHE A 558 -16.50 14.96 -5.64
CA PHE A 558 -15.54 16.06 -5.62
C PHE A 558 -15.08 16.40 -7.02
N TRP A 559 -15.13 17.66 -7.41
CA TRP A 559 -14.58 18.08 -8.69
C TRP A 559 -13.08 17.80 -8.80
N SER A 560 -12.66 17.45 -10.01
CA SER A 560 -11.26 17.29 -10.39
C SER A 560 -10.99 18.04 -11.70
N VAL A 561 -9.82 18.63 -11.84
CA VAL A 561 -9.33 19.13 -13.12
C VAL A 561 -8.86 17.93 -13.95
N GLY A 562 -9.67 17.55 -14.93
CA GLY A 562 -9.41 16.40 -15.79
C GLY A 562 -8.19 16.59 -16.68
N ASN A 563 -7.41 15.52 -16.89
CA ASN A 563 -6.23 15.53 -17.76
C ASN A 563 -6.57 15.37 -19.26
N GLY A 564 -7.64 15.98 -19.79
CA GLY A 564 -7.94 16.01 -21.24
C GLY A 564 -7.86 14.68 -22.01
N ASP A 565 -7.98 13.54 -21.32
CA ASP A 565 -7.51 12.25 -21.83
C ASP A 565 -8.58 11.61 -22.75
N MET A 566 -8.52 11.97 -24.03
CA MET A 566 -9.00 11.27 -25.24
C MET A 566 -10.48 10.84 -25.38
N ARG A 567 -11.37 10.99 -24.39
CA ARG A 567 -12.77 10.49 -24.52
C ARG A 567 -13.80 11.51 -25.00
N SER A 568 -13.56 12.81 -24.80
CA SER A 568 -14.13 13.96 -25.53
C SER A 568 -13.60 15.24 -24.87
N SER A 569 -13.50 16.35 -25.61
CA SER A 569 -13.04 17.65 -25.07
C SER A 569 -13.92 18.22 -23.95
N ASP A 570 -15.09 17.63 -23.73
CA ASP A 570 -16.16 18.21 -22.89
C ASP A 570 -16.46 17.38 -21.62
N SER A 571 -15.78 16.24 -21.43
CA SER A 571 -16.01 15.39 -20.26
C SER A 571 -15.37 15.97 -18.99
N LYS A 572 -16.16 16.10 -17.92
CA LYS A 572 -15.77 16.69 -16.63
C LYS A 572 -15.39 15.61 -15.64
N SER A 573 -14.23 15.76 -15.01
CA SER A 573 -13.69 14.77 -14.07
C SER A 573 -14.15 15.02 -12.63
N PHE A 574 -14.43 13.97 -11.89
CA PHE A 574 -14.75 14.04 -10.47
C PHE A 574 -14.41 12.73 -9.75
N VAL A 575 -14.13 12.82 -8.46
CA VAL A 575 -14.01 11.67 -7.58
C VAL A 575 -15.35 11.38 -6.93
N GLU A 576 -15.73 10.11 -6.85
CA GLU A 576 -16.93 9.65 -6.17
C GLU A 576 -16.58 8.62 -5.08
N LEU A 577 -17.12 8.83 -3.88
CA LEU A 577 -17.12 7.85 -2.79
C LEU A 577 -18.55 7.43 -2.49
N ILE A 578 -18.78 6.13 -2.26
CA ILE A 578 -20.12 5.54 -2.12
C ILE A 578 -20.21 4.83 -0.77
N HIS A 579 -21.42 4.80 -0.19
CA HIS A 579 -21.71 4.12 1.08
C HIS A 579 -21.23 2.66 1.08
N ASP A 580 -21.72 1.86 0.13
CA ASP A 580 -21.54 0.41 0.07
C ASP A 580 -20.20 -0.03 -0.54
N SER A 581 -19.23 0.88 -0.61
CA SER A 581 -17.91 0.61 -1.18
C SER A 581 -16.82 1.17 -0.29
N GLU A 582 -15.74 0.41 -0.12
CA GLU A 582 -14.49 0.91 0.47
C GLU A 582 -13.62 1.64 -0.56
N ASN A 583 -14.01 1.65 -1.83
CA ASN A 583 -13.20 2.18 -2.94
C ASN A 583 -13.53 3.66 -3.23
N ALA A 584 -12.63 4.32 -3.95
CA ALA A 584 -12.90 5.59 -4.62
C ALA A 584 -12.91 5.39 -6.14
N TYR A 585 -13.72 6.20 -6.83
CA TYR A 585 -13.86 6.14 -8.28
C TYR A 585 -13.54 7.50 -8.88
N LEU A 586 -12.60 7.57 -9.81
CA LEU A 586 -12.33 8.76 -10.58
C LEU A 586 -13.14 8.69 -11.89
N ARG A 587 -14.23 9.42 -11.98
CA ARG A 587 -15.21 9.30 -13.07
C ARG A 587 -15.23 10.54 -13.95
N HIS A 588 -15.83 10.38 -15.12
CA HIS A 588 -16.06 11.46 -16.08
C HIS A 588 -17.55 11.53 -16.46
N ASP A 589 -18.11 12.73 -16.55
CA ASP A 589 -19.48 12.98 -16.99
C ASP A 589 -19.52 14.11 -18.03
N GLY A 590 -20.37 13.97 -19.05
CA GLY A 590 -20.57 14.98 -20.09
C GLY A 590 -21.62 16.03 -19.72
N ASP A 591 -22.41 15.80 -18.67
CA ASP A 591 -23.47 16.71 -18.27
C ASP A 591 -22.92 17.93 -17.51
N SER A 592 -23.29 19.12 -17.99
CA SER A 592 -22.87 20.40 -17.42
C SER A 592 -23.71 20.90 -16.26
N THR A 593 -24.83 20.23 -15.98
CA THR A 593 -25.81 20.66 -14.99
C THR A 593 -25.52 20.11 -13.59
N PHE A 594 -24.62 19.15 -13.46
CA PHE A 594 -24.23 18.61 -12.17
C PHE A 594 -23.40 19.60 -11.35
N MET A 595 -23.56 19.47 -10.04
CA MET A 595 -22.85 20.23 -9.03
C MET A 595 -22.33 19.28 -7.97
N ASN A 596 -21.04 19.38 -7.70
CA ASN A 596 -20.31 18.52 -6.77
C ASN A 596 -19.60 19.38 -5.72
N SER A 597 -19.13 18.74 -4.66
CA SER A 597 -18.34 19.41 -3.63
C SER A 597 -16.95 19.78 -4.17
N VAL A 598 -16.28 20.72 -3.50
CA VAL A 598 -14.89 21.09 -3.79
C VAL A 598 -14.02 20.79 -2.58
N ARG A 599 -12.87 20.17 -2.83
CA ARG A 599 -11.80 19.91 -1.88
C ARG A 599 -10.54 20.57 -2.41
N CYS A 600 -10.15 21.72 -1.86
CA CYS A 600 -8.97 22.41 -2.35
C CYS A 600 -7.69 21.73 -1.83
N ILE A 601 -6.64 21.78 -2.65
CA ILE A 601 -5.28 21.35 -2.32
C ILE A 601 -4.37 22.59 -2.32
N LYS A 602 -3.34 22.58 -1.48
CA LYS A 602 -2.37 23.69 -1.35
C LYS A 602 -1.37 23.67 -2.52
N ASP A 603 -1.02 24.85 -3.02
CA ASP A 603 -0.04 25.07 -4.10
C ASP A 603 1.38 24.59 -3.77
#